data_AF-A0A7S1JAL1-F1
#
_entry.id   AF-A0A7S1JAL1-F1
#
_cell.length_a   1.000
_cell.length_b   1.000
_cell.length_c   1.000
_cell.angle_alpha   90.00
_cell.angle_beta   90.00
_cell.angle_gamma   90.00
#
_symmetry.space_group_name_H-M   'P 1'
#
loop_
_entity.id
_entity.type
_entity.pdbx_description
1 polymer ?
#
loop_
_entity_poly.entity_id
_entity_poly.type
_entity_poly.pdbx_seq_one_letter_code
_entity_poly.pdbx_strand_id
1 'polypeptide(L)'
;VGSRHTLSASRRPQRERVRADQNVVTQLMAQYMPAMYNHLESLQFFEEHADSAPPWLMGAFTTIPSIPLEVLLRIWDAFIILGQEILLRTALWLMHINRDRIMACQDAMDVAVVLRRPIPADP
;
A
#
# COMPACT_ATOMS: atom_id res chain seq x y z
N VAL A 1 -13.96 5.34 -47.97
CA VAL A 1 -14.85 6.21 -47.17
C VAL A 1 -14.98 5.61 -45.78
N GLY A 2 -14.42 6.30 -44.78
CA GLY A 2 -14.80 6.15 -43.37
C GLY A 2 -14.20 4.97 -42.59
N SER A 3 -12.88 4.94 -42.41
CA SER A 3 -12.25 4.15 -41.34
C SER A 3 -12.88 4.54 -40.01
N ARG A 4 -13.66 3.61 -39.44
CA ARG A 4 -14.17 3.73 -38.08
C ARG A 4 -12.95 3.80 -37.16
N HIS A 5 -12.71 4.99 -36.62
CA HIS A 5 -11.76 5.25 -35.56
C HIS A 5 -12.08 4.32 -34.38
N THR A 6 -11.43 3.16 -34.33
CA THR A 6 -11.39 2.32 -33.15
C THR A 6 -10.57 3.06 -32.13
N LEU A 7 -11.24 3.87 -31.30
CA LEU A 7 -10.74 4.36 -30.04
C LEU A 7 -10.50 3.13 -29.13
N SER A 8 -9.43 2.37 -29.39
CA SER A 8 -8.88 1.49 -28.37
C SER A 8 -8.31 2.42 -27.31
N ALA A 9 -9.15 2.78 -26.35
CA ALA A 9 -8.73 3.46 -25.14
C ALA A 9 -7.50 2.73 -24.62
N SER A 10 -6.36 3.42 -24.68
CA SER A 10 -5.08 2.99 -24.16
C SER A 10 -5.23 2.82 -22.66
N ARG A 11 -5.79 1.67 -22.26
CA ARG A 11 -5.76 1.20 -20.89
C ARG A 11 -4.30 0.90 -20.64
N ARG A 12 -3.60 1.82 -19.98
CA ARG A 12 -2.27 1.55 -19.42
C ARG A 12 -2.35 0.22 -18.69
N PRO A 13 -1.44 -0.72 -18.94
CA PRO A 13 -1.51 -2.03 -18.32
C PRO A 13 -1.64 -1.88 -16.81
N GLN A 14 -2.58 -2.61 -16.20
CA GLN A 14 -2.93 -2.48 -14.78
C GLN A 14 -1.70 -2.46 -13.85
N ARG A 15 -0.65 -3.19 -14.21
CA ARG A 15 0.63 -3.25 -13.49
C ARG A 15 1.36 -1.90 -13.40
N GLU A 16 1.26 -1.05 -14.42
CA GLU A 16 1.91 0.28 -14.41
C GLU A 16 1.23 1.22 -13.43
N ARG A 17 -0.10 1.17 -13.33
CA ARG A 17 -0.85 1.98 -12.35
C ARG A 17 -0.45 1.60 -10.93
N VAL A 18 -0.36 0.30 -10.67
CA VAL A 18 0.02 -0.24 -9.36
C VAL A 18 1.42 0.18 -8.97
N ARG A 19 2.38 0.14 -9.90
CA ARG A 19 3.75 0.63 -9.66
C ARG A 19 3.78 2.13 -9.42
N ALA A 20 2.97 2.91 -10.14
CA ALA A 20 2.86 4.35 -9.90
C ALA A 20 2.32 4.64 -8.48
N ASP A 21 1.27 3.94 -8.07
CA ASP A 21 0.67 4.08 -6.74
C ASP A 21 1.64 3.67 -5.62
N GLN A 22 2.40 2.60 -5.81
CA GLN A 22 3.47 2.20 -4.88
C GLN A 22 4.52 3.29 -4.74
N ASN A 23 4.98 3.86 -5.86
CA ASN A 23 5.98 4.91 -5.85
C ASN A 23 5.46 6.15 -5.11
N VAL A 24 4.19 6.51 -5.28
CA VAL A 24 3.56 7.60 -4.53
C VAL A 24 3.58 7.30 -3.02
N VAL A 25 3.20 6.09 -2.58
CA VAL A 25 3.26 5.75 -1.16
C VAL A 25 4.70 5.78 -0.63
N THR A 26 5.67 5.28 -1.41
CA THR A 26 7.09 5.33 -1.06
C THR A 26 7.59 6.76 -0.89
N GLN A 27 7.24 7.67 -1.81
CA GLN A 27 7.59 9.09 -1.71
C GLN A 27 6.94 9.75 -0.49
N LEU A 28 5.67 9.43 -0.21
CA LEU A 28 4.98 9.91 0.98
C LEU A 28 5.64 9.39 2.26
N MET A 29 6.11 8.13 2.29
CA MET A 29 6.86 7.60 3.43
C MET A 29 8.19 8.33 3.61
N ALA A 30 8.94 8.60 2.54
CA ALA A 30 10.16 9.38 2.61
C ALA A 30 9.91 10.80 3.13
N GLN A 31 8.78 11.41 2.76
CA GLN A 31 8.43 12.77 3.18
C GLN A 31 7.92 12.85 4.63
N TYR A 32 7.00 11.97 5.05
CA TYR A 32 6.33 12.05 6.35
C TYR A 32 6.95 11.16 7.44
N MET A 33 7.68 10.11 7.05
CA MET A 33 8.28 9.13 7.97
C MET A 33 9.70 8.72 7.54
N PRO A 34 10.64 9.70 7.40
CA PRO A 34 11.96 9.46 6.82
C PRO A 34 12.78 8.40 7.57
N ALA A 35 12.66 8.33 8.90
CA ALA A 35 13.36 7.34 9.70
C ALA A 35 12.94 5.89 9.36
N MET A 36 11.65 5.67 9.13
CA MET A 36 11.12 4.35 8.75
C MET A 36 11.46 4.04 7.29
N TYR A 37 11.41 5.03 6.41
CA TYR A 37 11.83 4.90 5.02
C TYR A 37 13.30 4.44 4.93
N ASN A 38 14.21 5.13 5.63
CA ASN A 38 15.64 4.78 5.64
C ASN A 38 15.88 3.37 6.22
N HIS A 39 15.11 2.98 7.25
CA HIS A 39 15.19 1.63 7.80
C HIS A 39 14.77 0.58 6.75
N LEU A 40 13.62 0.76 6.11
CA LEU A 40 13.14 -0.13 5.05
C LEU A 40 14.07 -0.18 3.83
N GLU A 41 14.69 0.94 3.48
CA GLU A 41 15.70 1.04 2.42
C GLU A 41 16.97 0.27 2.80
N SER A 42 17.43 0.37 4.06
CA SER A 42 18.57 -0.40 4.56
C SER A 42 18.32 -1.92 4.56
N LEU A 43 17.06 -2.32 4.70
CA LEU A 43 16.61 -3.71 4.62
C LEU A 43 16.34 -4.19 3.19
N GLN A 44 16.57 -3.34 2.17
CA GLN A 44 16.26 -3.60 0.75
C GLN A 44 14.80 -4.02 0.50
N PHE A 45 13.89 -3.66 1.41
CA PHE A 45 12.50 -4.11 1.39
C PHE A 45 11.79 -3.73 0.09
N PHE A 46 12.05 -2.52 -0.41
CA PHE A 46 11.44 -2.01 -1.65
C PHE A 46 11.95 -2.70 -2.91
N GLU A 47 13.21 -3.14 -2.94
CA GLU A 47 13.81 -3.83 -4.10
C GLU A 47 13.30 -5.27 -4.17
N GLU A 48 13.29 -5.99 -3.04
CA GLU A 48 12.78 -7.37 -2.96
C GLU A 48 11.28 -7.47 -3.28
N HIS A 49 10.53 -6.40 -3.00
CA HIS A 49 9.08 -6.32 -3.23
C HIS A 49 8.72 -5.39 -4.41
N ALA A 50 9.66 -5.02 -5.27
CA ALA A 50 9.37 -4.17 -6.44
C ALA A 50 8.46 -4.85 -7.48
N ASP A 51 8.60 -6.17 -7.62
CA ASP A 51 7.81 -6.98 -8.56
C ASP A 51 6.60 -7.65 -7.91
N SER A 52 6.63 -7.84 -6.59
CA SER A 52 5.48 -8.26 -5.81
C SER A 52 4.85 -7.04 -5.17
N ALA A 53 3.78 -6.52 -5.80
CA ALA A 53 3.05 -5.44 -5.18
C ALA A 53 2.72 -5.81 -3.74
N PRO A 54 3.16 -5.01 -2.73
CA PRO A 54 2.97 -5.41 -1.35
C PRO A 54 1.48 -5.76 -1.17
N PRO A 55 1.15 -6.95 -0.64
CA PRO A 55 -0.23 -7.47 -0.63
C PRO A 55 -1.25 -6.49 -0.02
N TRP A 56 -0.80 -5.55 0.81
CA TRP A 56 -1.60 -4.51 1.44
C TRP A 56 -2.07 -3.40 0.49
N LEU A 57 -1.31 -3.04 -0.55
CA LEU A 57 -1.72 -1.98 -1.50
C LEU A 57 -2.73 -2.51 -2.54
N MET A 58 -2.54 -3.75 -3.01
CA MET A 58 -3.40 -4.38 -4.02
C MET A 58 -4.66 -5.04 -3.44
N GLY A 59 -4.62 -5.46 -2.18
CA GLY A 59 -5.77 -6.09 -1.55
C GLY A 59 -6.89 -5.14 -1.16
N ALA A 60 -6.75 -3.81 -1.33
CA ALA A 60 -7.68 -2.83 -0.76
C ALA A 60 -7.99 -3.12 0.72
N PHE A 61 -6.95 -3.53 1.46
CA PHE A 61 -7.02 -3.99 2.85
C PHE A 61 -7.82 -5.28 3.11
N THR A 62 -8.45 -5.89 2.09
CA THR A 62 -9.22 -7.15 2.21
C THR A 62 -8.34 -8.37 2.50
N THR A 63 -7.05 -8.30 2.12
CA THR A 63 -6.06 -9.36 2.35
C THR A 63 -5.41 -9.29 3.72
N ILE A 64 -5.72 -8.25 4.52
CA ILE A 64 -5.22 -8.08 5.88
C ILE A 64 -6.22 -8.76 6.82
N PRO A 65 -5.94 -9.97 7.33
CA PRO A 65 -6.90 -10.76 8.11
C PRO A 65 -7.28 -10.10 9.43
N SER A 66 -6.56 -9.04 9.81
CA SER A 66 -6.70 -8.37 11.09
C SER A 66 -7.58 -7.14 11.09
N ILE A 67 -8.09 -6.71 9.94
CA ILE A 67 -9.02 -5.58 9.89
C ILE A 67 -10.44 -6.15 10.05
N PRO A 68 -11.19 -5.78 11.10
CA PRO A 68 -12.59 -6.18 11.23
C PRO A 68 -13.37 -5.76 9.99
N LEU A 69 -14.31 -6.59 9.55
CA LEU A 69 -15.12 -6.32 8.35
C LEU A 69 -15.80 -4.95 8.41
N GLU A 70 -16.21 -4.48 9.58
CA GLU A 70 -16.80 -3.14 9.76
C GLU A 70 -15.84 -2.00 9.43
N VAL A 71 -14.56 -2.14 9.79
CA VAL A 71 -13.52 -1.14 9.49
C VAL A 71 -13.19 -1.18 8.00
N LEU A 72 -13.10 -2.39 7.44
CA LEU A 72 -12.91 -2.59 6.01
C LEU A 72 -14.04 -1.91 5.22
N LEU A 73 -15.30 -2.18 5.56
CA LEU A 73 -16.46 -1.58 4.89
C LEU A 73 -16.46 -0.06 4.97
N ARG A 74 -16.08 0.54 6.11
CA ARG A 74 -15.94 2.01 6.22
C ARG A 74 -14.87 2.59 5.30
N ILE A 75 -13.73 1.90 5.14
CA ILE A 75 -12.69 2.30 4.19
C ILE A 75 -13.23 2.21 2.77
N TRP A 76 -13.99 1.16 2.46
CA TRP A 76 -14.65 0.98 1.17
C TRP A 76 -15.73 2.03 0.88
N ASP A 77 -16.54 2.40 1.86
CA ASP A 77 -17.53 3.48 1.74
C ASP A 77 -16.84 4.82 1.42
N ALA A 78 -15.75 5.13 2.14
CA ALA A 78 -14.95 6.31 1.88
C ALA A 78 -14.27 6.27 0.50
N PHE A 79 -13.84 5.09 0.04
CA PHE A 79 -13.24 4.89 -1.28
C PHE A 79 -14.23 5.15 -2.40
N ILE A 80 -15.48 4.70 -2.26
CA ILE A 80 -16.52 4.93 -3.28
C ILE A 80 -16.83 6.43 -3.42
N ILE A 81 -16.75 7.19 -2.33
CA ILE A 81 -17.08 8.62 -2.30
C ILE A 81 -15.89 9.51 -2.70
N LEU A 82 -14.70 9.23 -2.18
CA LEU A 82 -13.50 10.09 -2.29
C LEU A 82 -12.51 9.59 -3.36
N GLY A 83 -12.67 8.36 -3.84
CA GLY A 83 -11.79 7.74 -4.83
C GLY A 83 -10.49 7.18 -4.25
N GLN A 84 -9.51 6.96 -5.13
CA GLN A 84 -8.29 6.19 -4.84
C GLN A 84 -7.34 6.84 -3.82
N GLU A 85 -7.42 8.15 -3.62
CA GLU A 85 -6.58 8.86 -2.66
C GLU A 85 -6.77 8.38 -1.22
N ILE A 86 -7.98 7.93 -0.86
CA ILE A 86 -8.22 7.41 0.50
C ILE A 86 -7.45 6.12 0.75
N LEU A 87 -7.24 5.28 -0.27
CA LEU A 87 -6.48 4.04 -0.14
C LEU A 87 -5.00 4.35 0.12
N LEU A 88 -4.44 5.34 -0.59
CA LEU A 88 -3.07 5.79 -0.38
C LEU A 88 -2.87 6.38 1.03
N ARG A 89 -3.80 7.21 1.50
CA ARG A 89 -3.77 7.77 2.87
C ARG A 89 -3.92 6.70 3.93
N THR A 90 -4.84 5.76 3.74
CA THR A 90 -5.07 4.66 4.69
C THR A 90 -3.85 3.74 4.74
N ALA A 91 -3.22 3.47 3.61
CA ALA A 91 -1.98 2.70 3.57
C ALA A 91 -0.84 3.40 4.32
N LEU A 92 -0.67 4.71 4.13
CA LEU A 92 0.33 5.49 4.88
C LEU A 92 0.05 5.47 6.39
N TRP A 93 -1.23 5.60 6.78
CA TRP A 93 -1.65 5.53 8.18
C TRP A 93 -1.38 4.15 8.81
N LEU A 94 -1.63 3.06 8.07
CA LEU A 94 -1.31 1.71 8.54
C LEU A 94 0.20 1.51 8.75
N MET A 95 1.02 2.04 7.84
CA MET A 95 2.48 2.03 8.02
C MET A 95 2.89 2.83 9.26
N HIS A 96 2.22 3.96 9.52
CA HIS A 96 2.47 4.78 10.70
C HIS A 96 2.17 4.04 12.01
N ILE A 97 1.04 3.34 12.11
CA ILE A 97 0.70 2.57 13.32
C ILE A 97 1.69 1.43 13.54
N ASN A 98 2.15 0.78 12.46
CA ASN A 98 3.11 -0.30 12.57
C ASN A 98 4.56 0.19 12.68
N ARG A 99 4.81 1.50 12.69
CA ARG A 99 6.15 2.08 12.66
C ARG A 99 7.06 1.49 13.71
N ASP A 100 6.64 1.44 14.98
CA ASP A 100 7.50 0.96 16.06
C ASP A 100 7.87 -0.52 15.91
N ARG A 101 6.94 -1.32 15.36
CA ARG A 101 7.18 -2.74 15.06
C ARG A 101 8.12 -2.91 13.85
N ILE A 102 7.95 -2.08 12.82
CA ILE A 102 8.79 -2.07 11.62
C ILE A 102 10.22 -1.65 11.98
N MET A 103 10.39 -0.65 12.84
CA MET A 103 11.71 -0.21 13.33
C MET A 103 12.42 -1.28 14.17
N ALA A 104 11.68 -2.24 14.73
CA ALA A 104 12.23 -3.39 15.45
C ALA A 104 12.58 -4.59 14.55
N CYS A 105 12.17 -4.57 13.28
CA CYS A 105 12.49 -5.63 12.32
C CYS A 105 13.96 -5.54 11.88
N GLN A 106 14.60 -6.69 11.69
CA GLN A 106 16.00 -6.79 11.26
C GLN A 106 16.15 -7.20 9.79
N ASP A 107 15.11 -7.79 9.20
CA ASP A 107 15.09 -8.26 7.81
C ASP A 107 13.76 -7.91 7.10
N ALA A 108 13.78 -7.87 5.77
CA ALA A 108 12.59 -7.58 4.95
C ALA A 108 11.43 -8.58 5.15
N MET A 109 11.75 -9.84 5.43
CA MET A 109 10.75 -10.88 5.73
C MET A 109 9.99 -10.58 7.03
N ASP A 110 10.69 -10.08 8.06
CA ASP A 110 10.07 -9.73 9.34
C ASP A 110 9.07 -8.58 9.17
N VAL A 111 9.41 -7.59 8.34
CA VAL A 111 8.51 -6.49 7.99
C VAL A 111 7.24 -7.04 7.33
N ALA A 112 7.39 -7.96 6.36
CA ALA A 112 6.25 -8.57 5.68
C ALA A 112 5.36 -9.38 6.63
N VAL A 113 5.93 -10.01 7.66
CA VAL A 113 5.20 -10.72 8.71
C VAL A 113 4.49 -9.75 9.65
N VAL A 114 5.16 -8.69 10.08
CA VAL A 114 4.59 -7.65 10.96
C VAL A 114 3.37 -6.99 10.32
N LEU A 115 3.45 -6.64 9.03
CA LEU A 115 2.34 -6.04 8.29
C LEU A 115 1.15 -6.99 8.10
N ARG A 116 1.36 -8.31 8.19
CA ARG A 116 0.27 -9.31 8.17
C ARG A 116 -0.31 -9.59 9.55
N ARG A 117 0.41 -9.25 10.62
CA ARG A 117 -0.06 -9.47 11.99
C ARG A 117 -1.14 -8.44 12.32
N PRO A 118 -2.02 -8.77 13.27
CA PRO A 118 -2.96 -7.80 13.78
C PRO A 118 -2.28 -6.53 14.25
N ILE A 119 -2.87 -5.42 13.83
CA ILE A 119 -2.61 -4.13 14.45
C ILE A 119 -2.90 -4.36 15.92
N PRO A 120 -1.93 -4.13 16.82
CA PRO A 120 -2.21 -4.22 18.25
C PRO A 120 -3.41 -3.31 18.51
N ALA A 121 -4.48 -3.86 19.07
CA ALA A 121 -5.46 -3.03 19.75
C ALA A 121 -4.68 -2.48 20.94
N ASP A 122 -4.13 -1.28 20.80
CA ASP A 122 -3.55 -0.63 21.98
C ASP A 122 -4.66 -0.47 23.04
N PRO A 123 -4.30 -0.55 24.33
CA PRO A 123 -5.25 -0.45 25.44
C PRO A 123 -6.00 0.88 25.49
#